data_AF-A0A2V8QMX8-F1
#
_entry.id   AF-A0A2V8QMX8-F1
#
_cell.length_a   1.000
_cell.length_b   1.000
_cell.length_c   1.000
_cell.angle_alpha   90.00
_cell.angle_beta   90.00
_cell.angle_gamma   90.00
#
_symmetry.space_group_name_H-M   'P 1'
#
loop_
_entity.id
_entity.type
_entity.pdbx_description
1 polymer ?
#
loop_
_entity_poly.entity_id
_entity_poly.type
_entity_poly.pdbx_seq_one_letter_code
_entity_poly.pdbx_strand_id
1 'polypeptide(L)'
;MATINGWREQRRVAQRRATPLRTIASGLAQIARAAFAEPYQLAVERHAVGLKRLPRELDGLKVVQLSDIHHGPLTSRRQVERAVEAANSLQPDIVALTGDYISHERGYVQPCAEMLGRLRARCGVYAVLGNHDNWVDAALVTDLFRAEGIRVLVNEGLRFEDRGASFWLA
;
A
#
# COMPACT_ATOMS: atom_id res chain seq x y z
N MET A 1 80.73 34.82 -0.40
CA MET A 1 81.12 33.39 -0.38
C MET A 1 80.00 32.62 0.33
N ALA A 2 79.24 31.84 -0.43
CA ALA A 2 78.21 30.84 -0.09
C ALA A 2 77.20 31.11 1.04
N THR A 3 75.95 31.44 0.67
CA THR A 3 74.74 31.27 1.50
C THR A 3 74.04 29.95 1.19
N ILE A 4 73.47 29.36 2.24
CA ILE A 4 73.08 27.96 2.39
C ILE A 4 71.67 27.71 1.84
N ASN A 5 71.49 26.59 1.12
CA ASN A 5 70.22 26.11 0.57
C ASN A 5 69.20 25.79 1.69
N GLY A 6 68.11 26.55 1.73
CA GLY A 6 66.95 26.31 2.60
C GLY A 6 65.99 25.30 1.99
N TRP A 7 65.92 24.10 2.57
CA TRP A 7 64.87 23.12 2.29
C TRP A 7 63.54 23.58 2.92
N ARG A 8 62.52 23.84 2.09
CA ARG A 8 61.15 24.12 2.55
C ARG A 8 60.37 22.82 2.72
N GLU A 9 60.14 22.46 3.98
CA GLU A 9 59.28 21.36 4.38
C GLU A 9 57.80 21.77 4.22
N GLN A 10 57.12 21.22 3.20
CA GLN A 10 55.69 21.41 3.00
C GLN A 10 54.90 20.58 4.03
N ARG A 11 54.45 21.21 5.12
CA ARG A 11 53.44 20.62 6.01
C ARG A 11 52.11 20.50 5.26
N ARG A 12 51.73 19.28 4.87
CA ARG A 12 50.35 18.96 4.47
C ARG A 12 49.44 19.08 5.69
N VAL A 13 48.72 20.20 5.81
CA VAL A 13 47.58 20.31 6.73
C VAL A 13 46.47 19.43 6.18
N ALA A 14 46.20 18.30 6.84
CA ALA A 14 45.05 17.47 6.54
C ALA A 14 43.77 18.27 6.81
N GLN A 15 43.11 18.72 5.74
CA GLN A 15 41.77 19.31 5.84
C GLN A 15 40.79 18.21 6.27
N ARG A 16 40.54 18.11 7.58
CA ARG A 16 39.41 17.37 8.10
C ARG A 16 38.14 18.04 7.56
N ARG A 17 37.52 17.44 6.54
CA ARG A 17 36.17 17.79 6.12
C ARG A 17 35.23 17.47 7.28
N ALA A 18 34.96 18.46 8.12
CA ALA A 18 33.88 18.37 9.09
C ALA A 18 32.59 18.32 8.27
N THR A 19 31.98 17.14 8.17
CA THR A 19 30.59 17.05 7.73
C THR A 19 29.80 17.95 8.68
N PRO A 20 29.22 19.07 8.22
CA PRO A 20 28.61 20.01 9.13
C PRO A 20 27.48 19.27 9.84
N LEU A 21 27.40 19.36 11.16
CA LEU A 21 26.37 18.71 12.00
C LEU A 21 24.95 18.89 11.43
N ARG A 22 24.72 19.97 10.67
CA ARG A 22 23.52 20.25 9.89
C ARG A 22 23.17 19.16 8.86
N THR A 23 24.14 18.57 8.16
CA THR A 23 23.91 17.50 7.18
C THR A 23 23.53 16.18 7.86
N ILE A 24 24.12 15.89 9.02
CA ILE A 24 23.75 14.70 9.82
C ILE A 24 22.34 14.90 10.39
N ALA A 25 22.07 16.06 10.98
CA ALA A 25 20.76 16.41 11.52
C ALA A 25 19.66 16.41 10.45
N SER A 26 19.92 16.93 9.24
CA SER A 26 18.94 16.91 8.15
C SER A 26 18.69 15.51 7.61
N GLY A 27 19.70 14.63 7.59
CA GLY A 27 19.53 13.21 7.26
C GLY A 27 18.63 12.50 8.27
N LEU A 28 18.90 12.66 9.58
CA LEU A 28 18.09 12.09 10.65
C LEU A 28 16.64 12.60 10.63
N ALA A 29 16.45 13.91 10.40
CA ALA A 29 15.12 14.50 10.29
C ALA A 29 14.34 13.93 9.09
N GLN A 30 15.00 13.70 7.95
CA GLN A 30 14.35 13.08 6.78
C GLN A 30 13.97 11.62 7.04
N ILE A 31 14.84 10.85 7.69
CA ILE A 31 14.54 9.46 8.08
C ILE A 31 13.36 9.42 9.06
N ALA A 32 13.35 10.30 10.06
CA ALA A 32 12.22 10.42 10.98
C ALA A 32 10.94 10.82 10.23
N ARG A 33 11.01 11.78 9.31
CA ARG A 33 9.84 12.19 8.51
C ARG A 33 9.33 11.07 7.62
N ALA A 34 10.20 10.28 7.00
CA ALA A 34 9.81 9.09 6.24
C ALA A 34 9.12 8.06 7.14
N ALA A 35 9.72 7.75 8.29
CA ALA A 35 9.16 6.78 9.23
C ALA A 35 7.82 7.23 9.88
N PHE A 36 7.65 8.53 10.14
CA PHE A 36 6.52 9.06 10.90
C PHE A 36 5.48 9.84 10.08
N ALA A 37 5.73 10.18 8.82
CA ALA A 37 4.80 10.97 8.00
C ALA A 37 4.36 10.24 6.73
N GLU A 38 5.24 9.53 6.02
CA GLU A 38 4.90 8.86 4.76
C GLU A 38 3.80 7.79 4.91
N PRO A 39 3.78 6.95 5.97
CA PRO A 39 2.67 6.00 6.21
C PRO A 39 1.30 6.67 6.41
N TYR A 40 1.26 7.98 6.65
CA TYR A 40 0.03 8.76 6.85
C TYR A 40 -0.37 9.58 5.61
N GLN A 41 0.46 9.55 4.55
CA GLN A 41 0.19 10.20 3.27
C GLN A 41 -0.51 9.21 2.33
N LEU A 42 -1.84 9.13 2.47
CA LEU A 42 -2.67 8.44 1.50
C LEU A 42 -2.50 9.11 0.13
N ALA A 43 -2.05 8.33 -0.86
CA ALA A 43 -1.93 8.74 -2.25
C ALA A 43 -2.81 7.84 -3.13
N VAL A 44 -3.38 8.42 -4.17
CA VAL A 44 -4.09 7.67 -5.22
C VAL A 44 -3.20 7.64 -6.45
N GLU A 45 -2.70 6.46 -6.79
CA GLU A 45 -1.98 6.24 -8.03
C GLU A 45 -2.91 5.71 -9.12
N ARG A 46 -2.70 6.16 -10.37
CA ARG A 46 -3.51 5.77 -11.51
C ARG A 46 -2.62 5.13 -12.56
N HIS A 47 -2.87 3.86 -12.84
CA HIS A 47 -2.12 3.08 -13.82
C HIS A 47 -3.06 2.66 -14.96
N ALA A 48 -2.67 2.96 -16.20
CA ALA A 48 -3.39 2.48 -17.38
C ALA A 48 -2.84 1.11 -17.79
N VAL A 49 -3.63 0.07 -17.59
CA VAL A 49 -3.23 -1.32 -17.89
C VAL A 49 -3.80 -1.74 -19.25
N GLY A 50 -2.93 -1.83 -20.26
CA GLY A 50 -3.30 -2.30 -21.59
C GLY A 50 -3.29 -3.83 -21.69
N LEU A 51 -4.46 -4.44 -21.85
CA LEU A 51 -4.61 -5.89 -22.00
C LEU A 51 -4.99 -6.25 -23.44
N LYS A 52 -4.08 -6.92 -24.17
CA LYS A 52 -4.29 -7.30 -25.58
C LYS A 52 -5.55 -8.12 -25.86
N ARG A 53 -6.03 -8.87 -24.87
CA ARG A 53 -7.19 -9.77 -24.96
C ARG A 53 -8.40 -9.27 -24.16
N LEU A 54 -8.37 -8.03 -23.67
CA LEU A 54 -9.54 -7.45 -23.03
C LEU A 54 -10.57 -7.08 -24.11
N PRO A 55 -11.83 -7.52 -23.97
CA PRO A 55 -12.92 -7.09 -24.85
C PRO A 55 -13.03 -5.56 -24.89
N ARG A 56 -13.33 -4.99 -26.06
CA ARG A 56 -13.38 -3.53 -26.25
C ARG A 56 -14.48 -2.88 -25.42
N GLU A 57 -15.54 -3.61 -25.12
CA GLU A 57 -16.68 -3.20 -24.29
C GLU A 57 -16.26 -2.86 -22.85
N LEU A 58 -15.16 -3.48 -22.39
CA LEU A 58 -14.57 -3.28 -21.08
C LEU A 58 -13.43 -2.25 -21.07
N ASP A 59 -13.17 -1.58 -22.20
CA ASP A 59 -12.22 -0.46 -22.21
C ASP A 59 -12.70 0.64 -21.24
N GLY A 60 -11.75 1.17 -20.48
CA GLY A 60 -12.03 2.13 -19.41
C GLY A 60 -12.69 1.56 -18.15
N LEU A 61 -12.77 0.23 -17.99
CA LEU A 61 -13.14 -0.40 -16.71
C LEU A 61 -12.22 0.10 -15.59
N LYS A 62 -12.80 0.63 -14.51
CA LYS A 62 -12.06 1.17 -13.37
C LYS A 62 -12.00 0.15 -12.23
N VAL A 63 -10.81 -0.33 -11.94
CA VAL A 63 -10.53 -1.16 -10.78
C VAL A 63 -9.79 -0.31 -9.74
N VAL A 64 -10.29 -0.29 -8.51
CA VAL A 64 -9.54 0.21 -7.36
C VAL A 64 -9.01 -0.98 -6.60
N GLN A 65 -7.70 -1.03 -6.41
CA GLN A 65 -7.02 -2.08 -5.64
C GLN A 65 -6.62 -1.55 -4.27
N LEU A 66 -6.88 -2.32 -3.22
CA LEU A 66 -6.32 -2.10 -1.89
C LEU A 66 -5.66 -3.41 -1.42
N SER A 67 -4.50 -3.30 -0.79
CA SER A 67 -3.69 -4.43 -0.30
C SER A 67 -2.99 -4.00 0.99
N ASP A 68 -2.49 -4.97 1.75
CA ASP A 68 -1.52 -4.74 2.83
C ASP A 68 -2.00 -3.66 3.82
N ILE A 69 -3.29 -3.74 4.17
CA ILE A 69 -3.89 -2.79 5.11
C ILE A 69 -3.26 -2.95 6.49
N HIS A 70 -2.92 -4.18 6.89
CA HIS A 70 -2.28 -4.50 8.17
C HIS A 70 -2.95 -3.78 9.35
N HIS A 71 -4.29 -3.85 9.44
CA HIS A 71 -5.02 -3.21 10.53
C HIS A 71 -4.54 -3.77 11.88
N GLY A 72 -4.18 -2.86 12.79
CA GLY A 72 -3.50 -3.18 14.03
C GLY A 72 -2.97 -1.93 14.72
N PRO A 73 -2.02 -2.07 15.68
CA PRO A 73 -1.50 -0.94 16.44
C PRO A 73 -0.85 0.18 15.60
N LEU A 74 -0.30 -0.17 14.42
CA LEU A 74 0.38 0.77 13.53
C LEU A 74 -0.53 1.34 12.43
N THR A 75 -1.59 0.63 12.05
CA THR A 75 -2.59 1.11 11.09
C THR A 75 -3.92 1.31 11.80
N SER A 76 -4.19 2.56 12.16
CA SER A 76 -5.40 2.96 12.89
C SER A 76 -6.67 2.81 12.06
N ARG A 77 -7.82 2.69 12.74
CA ARG A 77 -9.16 2.71 12.15
C ARG A 77 -9.34 3.88 11.17
N ARG A 78 -8.93 5.08 11.59
CA ARG A 78 -9.06 6.30 10.80
C ARG A 78 -8.26 6.24 9.49
N GLN A 79 -7.11 5.57 9.46
CA GLN A 79 -6.34 5.41 8.22
C GLN A 79 -7.07 4.51 7.23
N VAL A 80 -7.62 3.38 7.69
CA VAL A 80 -8.40 2.47 6.85
C VAL A 80 -9.67 3.16 6.35
N GLU A 81 -10.40 3.87 7.22
CA GLU A 81 -11.60 4.62 6.82
C GLU A 81 -11.29 5.68 5.76
N ARG A 82 -10.17 6.42 5.88
CA ARG A 82 -9.73 7.36 4.84
C ARG A 82 -9.42 6.69 3.51
N ALA A 83 -8.82 5.49 3.53
CA ALA A 83 -8.56 4.72 2.31
C ALA A 83 -9.87 4.26 1.66
N VAL A 84 -10.85 3.82 2.46
CA VAL A 84 -12.19 3.46 1.99
C VAL A 84 -12.93 4.66 1.40
N GLU A 85 -12.89 5.83 2.05
CA GLU A 85 -13.47 7.07 1.54
C GLU A 85 -12.83 7.48 0.20
N ALA A 86 -11.50 7.43 0.12
CA ALA A 86 -10.77 7.74 -1.11
C ALA A 86 -11.15 6.75 -2.22
N ALA A 87 -11.16 5.44 -1.95
CA ALA A 87 -11.57 4.41 -2.90
C ALA A 87 -12.99 4.67 -3.45
N ASN A 88 -13.95 4.94 -2.55
CA ASN A 88 -15.34 5.23 -2.93
C ASN A 88 -15.46 6.50 -3.78
N SER A 89 -14.67 7.53 -3.50
CA SER A 89 -14.68 8.80 -4.26
C SER A 89 -14.26 8.63 -5.73
N LEU A 90 -13.52 7.56 -6.04
CA LEU A 90 -13.08 7.23 -7.40
C LEU A 90 -14.19 6.62 -8.25
N GLN A 91 -15.33 6.27 -7.64
CA GLN A 91 -16.47 5.63 -8.28
C GLN A 91 -16.03 4.40 -9.11
N PRO A 92 -15.43 3.38 -8.46
CA PRO A 92 -14.90 2.22 -9.15
C PRO A 92 -16.02 1.34 -9.73
N ASP A 93 -15.69 0.67 -10.83
CA ASP A 93 -16.50 -0.44 -11.32
C ASP A 93 -16.30 -1.67 -10.43
N ILE A 94 -15.05 -1.96 -10.06
CA ILE A 94 -14.67 -3.07 -9.19
C ILE A 94 -13.75 -2.55 -8.09
N VAL A 95 -13.93 -3.03 -6.86
CA VAL A 95 -12.86 -2.97 -5.85
C VAL A 95 -12.24 -4.35 -5.67
N ALA A 96 -10.93 -4.42 -5.79
CA ALA A 96 -10.13 -5.63 -5.56
C ALA A 96 -9.33 -5.46 -4.26
N LEU A 97 -9.62 -6.33 -3.29
CA LEU A 97 -8.88 -6.47 -2.04
C LEU A 97 -7.89 -7.63 -2.21
N THR A 98 -6.59 -7.36 -2.13
CA THR A 98 -5.55 -8.34 -2.51
C THR A 98 -4.72 -8.92 -1.36
N GLY A 99 -5.27 -8.92 -0.15
CA GLY A 99 -4.73 -9.64 1.01
C GLY A 99 -4.01 -8.76 2.03
N ASP A 100 -3.60 -9.40 3.12
CA ASP A 100 -2.87 -8.83 4.26
C ASP A 100 -3.63 -7.69 4.94
N TYR A 101 -4.86 -7.99 5.36
CA TYR A 101 -5.76 -7.02 5.98
C TYR A 101 -5.47 -6.82 7.46
N ILE A 102 -4.98 -7.85 8.14
CA ILE A 102 -4.80 -7.88 9.59
C ILE A 102 -3.32 -8.03 9.91
N SER A 103 -2.82 -7.22 10.85
CA SER A 103 -1.40 -7.29 11.23
C SER A 103 -1.09 -8.60 11.96
N HIS A 104 -1.59 -8.80 13.19
CA HIS A 104 -1.24 -9.99 13.98
C HIS A 104 -2.34 -10.51 14.92
N GLU A 105 -3.27 -9.65 15.34
CA GLU A 105 -4.21 -10.00 16.40
C GLU A 105 -5.63 -10.17 15.87
N ARG A 106 -6.27 -11.28 16.25
CA ARG A 106 -7.64 -11.65 15.89
C ARG A 106 -8.68 -10.56 16.22
N GLY A 107 -8.44 -9.76 17.26
CA GLY A 107 -9.33 -8.68 17.69
C GLY A 107 -9.53 -7.57 16.64
N TYR A 108 -8.62 -7.43 15.68
CA TYR A 108 -8.74 -6.44 14.60
C TYR A 108 -9.55 -6.93 13.40
N VAL A 109 -9.89 -8.23 13.32
CA VAL A 109 -10.56 -8.79 12.14
C VAL A 109 -11.94 -8.17 11.94
N GLN A 110 -12.78 -8.15 12.98
CA GLN A 110 -14.12 -7.60 12.90
C GLN A 110 -14.13 -6.10 12.59
N PRO A 111 -13.39 -5.23 13.30
CA PRO A 111 -13.29 -3.82 12.91
C PRO A 111 -12.79 -3.60 11.48
N CYS A 112 -11.84 -4.42 11.01
CA CYS A 112 -11.34 -4.33 9.64
C CYS A 112 -12.43 -4.67 8.62
N ALA A 113 -13.16 -5.77 8.84
CA ALA A 113 -14.30 -6.15 8.02
C ALA A 113 -15.37 -5.05 7.98
N GLU A 114 -15.76 -4.49 9.12
CA GLU A 114 -16.76 -3.40 9.22
C GLU A 114 -16.33 -2.12 8.48
N MET A 115 -15.03 -1.84 8.40
CA MET A 115 -14.50 -0.70 7.64
C MET A 115 -14.50 -0.98 6.14
N LEU A 116 -13.96 -2.14 5.73
CA LEU A 116 -13.86 -2.53 4.32
C LEU A 116 -15.24 -2.84 3.72
N GLY A 117 -16.22 -3.29 4.53
CA GLY A 117 -17.62 -3.48 4.13
C GLY A 117 -18.29 -2.20 3.63
N ARG A 118 -17.73 -1.03 3.95
CA ARG A 118 -18.24 0.27 3.45
C ARG A 118 -17.74 0.60 2.05
N LEU A 119 -16.90 -0.23 1.44
CA LEU A 119 -16.47 -0.08 0.06
C LEU A 119 -17.67 -0.23 -0.89
N ARG A 120 -17.72 0.62 -1.91
CA ARG A 120 -18.79 0.67 -2.89
C ARG A 120 -18.20 0.61 -4.28
N ALA A 121 -18.70 -0.33 -5.07
CA ALA A 121 -18.31 -0.53 -6.46
C ALA A 121 -19.54 -0.94 -7.27
N ARG A 122 -19.64 -0.46 -8.51
CA ARG A 122 -20.79 -0.76 -9.39
C ARG A 122 -21.00 -2.26 -9.61
N CYS A 123 -19.91 -3.01 -9.72
CA CYS A 123 -19.90 -4.43 -10.06
C CYS A 123 -19.38 -5.31 -8.91
N GLY A 124 -19.25 -4.76 -7.70
CA GLY A 124 -18.93 -5.51 -6.48
C GLY A 124 -17.50 -5.36 -5.96
N VAL A 125 -17.33 -5.83 -4.72
CA VAL A 125 -16.05 -5.85 -3.98
C VAL A 125 -15.61 -7.31 -3.86
N TYR A 126 -14.39 -7.61 -4.32
CA TYR A 126 -13.83 -8.95 -4.34
C TYR A 126 -12.57 -8.99 -3.49
N ALA A 127 -12.37 -10.07 -2.76
CA ALA A 127 -11.22 -10.24 -1.87
C ALA A 127 -10.54 -11.59 -2.07
N VAL A 128 -9.23 -11.62 -1.92
CA VAL A 128 -8.43 -12.81 -1.66
C VAL A 128 -7.71 -12.66 -0.32
N LEU A 129 -7.29 -13.76 0.30
CA LEU A 129 -6.54 -13.71 1.56
C LEU A 129 -5.03 -13.64 1.28
N GLY A 130 -4.33 -12.83 2.06
CA GLY A 130 -2.87 -12.80 2.13
C GLY A 130 -2.34 -13.79 3.17
N ASN A 131 -1.02 -13.87 3.33
CA ASN A 131 -0.40 -14.78 4.30
C ASN A 131 -0.71 -14.36 5.74
N HIS A 132 -0.78 -13.07 6.05
CA HIS A 132 -1.11 -12.62 7.41
C HIS A 132 -2.55 -12.99 7.79
N ASP A 133 -3.50 -12.85 6.87
CA ASP A 133 -4.89 -13.24 7.10
C ASP A 133 -5.01 -14.74 7.42
N ASN A 134 -4.21 -15.56 6.71
CA ASN A 134 -4.11 -16.99 6.95
C ASN A 134 -3.50 -17.33 8.31
N TRP A 135 -2.45 -16.62 8.72
CA TRP A 135 -1.81 -16.83 10.02
C TRP A 135 -2.68 -16.42 11.20
N VAL A 136 -3.51 -15.37 11.03
CA VAL A 136 -4.42 -14.92 12.08
C VAL A 136 -5.59 -15.90 12.25
N ASP A 137 -6.45 -16.01 11.23
CA ASP A 137 -7.59 -16.94 11.17
C ASP A 137 -8.30 -16.78 9.81
N ALA A 138 -7.90 -17.57 8.82
CA ALA A 138 -8.46 -17.48 7.47
C ALA A 138 -9.98 -17.62 7.43
N ALA A 139 -10.54 -18.51 8.26
CA ALA A 139 -11.98 -18.77 8.30
C ALA A 139 -12.72 -17.56 8.85
N LEU A 140 -12.25 -17.00 9.97
CA LEU A 140 -12.85 -15.81 10.56
C LEU A 140 -12.80 -14.60 9.62
N VAL A 141 -11.66 -14.34 9.00
CA VAL A 141 -11.52 -13.22 8.04
C VAL A 141 -12.51 -13.40 6.89
N THR A 142 -12.57 -14.61 6.33
CA THR A 142 -13.49 -14.95 5.24
C THR A 142 -14.94 -14.75 5.63
N ASP A 143 -15.36 -15.29 6.78
CA ASP A 143 -16.74 -15.26 7.23
C ASP A 143 -17.20 -13.84 7.53
N LEU A 144 -16.36 -13.04 8.18
CA LEU A 144 -16.67 -11.64 8.48
C LEU A 144 -16.69 -10.78 7.23
N PHE A 145 -15.77 -10.97 6.28
CA PHE A 145 -15.81 -10.25 5.01
C PHE A 145 -17.08 -10.58 4.22
N ARG A 146 -17.47 -11.87 4.17
CA ARG A 146 -18.72 -12.30 3.53
C ARG A 146 -19.95 -11.72 4.21
N ALA A 147 -19.96 -11.64 5.54
CA ALA A 147 -21.05 -11.00 6.31
C ALA A 147 -21.21 -9.51 5.96
N GLU A 148 -20.12 -8.84 5.63
CA GLU A 148 -20.07 -7.44 5.17
C GLU A 148 -20.34 -7.28 3.66
N GLY A 149 -20.75 -8.35 2.97
CA GLY A 149 -21.08 -8.33 1.54
C GLY A 149 -19.87 -8.35 0.59
N ILE A 150 -18.67 -8.62 1.11
CA ILE A 150 -17.45 -8.75 0.30
C ILE A 150 -17.37 -10.18 -0.25
N ARG A 151 -17.16 -10.33 -1.56
CA ARG A 151 -17.01 -11.64 -2.17
C ARG A 151 -15.57 -12.14 -2.04
N VAL A 152 -15.34 -13.01 -1.07
CA VAL A 152 -14.04 -13.65 -0.85
C VAL A 152 -13.87 -14.88 -1.75
N LEU A 153 -12.84 -14.87 -2.59
CA LEU A 153 -12.44 -15.97 -3.47
C LEU A 153 -11.35 -16.80 -2.79
N VAL A 154 -11.62 -18.07 -2.51
CA VAL A 154 -10.67 -18.99 -1.85
C VAL A 154 -10.49 -20.22 -2.75
N ASN A 155 -9.36 -20.29 -3.46
CA ASN A 155 -9.14 -21.31 -4.50
C ASN A 155 -10.26 -21.34 -5.55
N GLU A 156 -10.81 -20.17 -5.85
CA GLU A 156 -11.96 -19.99 -6.75
C GLU A 156 -11.64 -18.94 -7.80
N GLY A 157 -12.09 -19.20 -9.03
CA GLY A 157 -12.16 -18.20 -10.08
C GLY A 157 -13.60 -17.76 -10.30
N LEU A 158 -13.78 -16.50 -10.66
CA LEU A 158 -15.07 -15.92 -11.03
C LEU A 158 -15.01 -15.40 -12.47
N ARG A 159 -15.97 -15.82 -13.29
CA ARG A 159 -16.23 -15.15 -14.55
C ARG A 159 -16.96 -13.83 -14.26
N PHE A 160 -16.23 -12.73 -14.38
CA PHE A 160 -16.79 -11.39 -14.32
C PHE A 160 -17.49 -11.08 -15.64
N GLU A 161 -18.68 -10.48 -15.56
CA GLU A 161 -19.47 -10.07 -16.71
C GLU A 161 -19.98 -8.64 -16.53
N ASP A 162 -19.72 -7.76 -17.49
CA ASP A 162 -20.24 -6.39 -17.55
C ASP A 162 -20.33 -5.95 -19.02
N ARG A 163 -21.28 -5.08 -19.35
CA ARG A 163 -21.47 -4.54 -20.72
C ARG A 163 -21.48 -5.59 -21.83
N GLY A 164 -21.97 -6.80 -21.56
CA GLY A 164 -22.06 -7.91 -22.53
C GLY A 164 -20.73 -8.62 -22.82
N ALA A 165 -19.66 -8.29 -22.10
CA ALA A 165 -18.34 -8.92 -22.20
C ALA A 165 -17.94 -9.56 -20.88
N SER A 166 -16.92 -10.44 -20.92
CA SER A 166 -16.48 -11.18 -19.75
C SER A 166 -14.98 -11.39 -19.68
N PHE A 167 -14.44 -11.47 -18.46
CA PHE A 167 -13.09 -11.99 -18.19
C PHE A 167 -13.09 -12.78 -16.87
N TRP A 168 -11.98 -13.46 -16.56
CA TRP A 168 -11.83 -14.20 -15.31
C TRP A 168 -11.10 -13.35 -14.27
N LEU A 169 -11.69 -13.24 -13.08
CA LEU A 169 -11.03 -12.88 -11.83
C LEU A 169 -10.62 -14.18 -11.15
N ALA A 170 -9.33 -14.38 -10.91
CA ALA A 170 -8.79 -15.61 -10.32
C ALA A 170 -7.50 -15.30 -9.55
#